data_AF-A0A2N9ESB1-F1
#
_entry.id   AF-A0A2N9ESB1-F1
#
_cell.length_a   1.000
_cell.length_b   1.000
_cell.length_c   1.000
_cell.angle_alpha   90.00
_cell.angle_beta   90.00
_cell.angle_gamma   90.00
#
_symmetry.space_group_name_H-M   'P 1'
#
loop_
_entity.id
_entity.type
_entity.pdbx_description
1 polymer ?
#
loop_
_entity_poly.entity_id
_entity_poly.type
_entity_poly.pdbx_seq_one_letter_code
_entity_poly.pdbx_strand_id
1 'polypeptide(L)' 'MRNDGGYEVIKKAIEKLGSRHKEHIAAYGEGNERRLNGRHETADINTFCWGVANRGASIRVGRDTKKDGKG' A
#
# COMPACT_ATOMS: atom_id res chain seq x y z
N MET A 1 -2.18 -2.90 15.34
CA MET A 1 -2.88 -3.10 14.04
C MET A 1 -4.14 -3.92 14.26
N ARG A 2 -4.07 -5.08 14.92
CA ARG A 2 -5.24 -5.96 15.17
C ARG A 2 -6.12 -5.60 16.37
N ASN A 3 -5.60 -4.84 17.33
CA ASN A 3 -6.39 -4.35 18.48
C ASN A 3 -7.23 -3.13 18.10
N ASP A 4 -8.20 -2.76 18.95
CA ASP A 4 -9.04 -1.58 18.75
C ASP A 4 -8.21 -0.29 18.59
N GLY A 5 -8.65 0.59 17.69
CA GLY A 5 -7.87 1.76 17.25
C GLY A 5 -6.66 1.41 16.37
N GLY A 6 -6.51 0.13 15.98
CA GLY A 6 -5.40 -0.36 15.19
C GLY A 6 -5.29 0.24 13.79
N TYR A 7 -6.37 0.81 13.25
CA TYR A 7 -6.39 1.53 11.98
C TYR A 7 -5.45 2.76 11.96
N GLU A 8 -5.32 3.47 13.07
CA GLU A 8 -4.34 4.57 13.17
C GLU A 8 -2.90 4.07 13.06
N VAL A 9 -2.63 2.91 13.64
CA VAL A 9 -1.31 2.26 13.53
C VAL A 9 -1.05 1.80 12.09
N ILE A 10 -2.08 1.30 11.39
CA ILE A 10 -1.99 0.93 9.97
C ILE A 10 -1.67 2.16 9.12
N LYS A 11 -2.38 3.28 9.30
CA LYS A 11 -2.10 4.53 8.57
C LYS A 11 -0.66 5.02 8.79
N LYS A 12 -0.20 5.06 10.04
CA LYS A 12 1.19 5.44 10.37
C LYS A 12 2.22 4.49 9.76
N ALA A 13 1.92 3.19 9.69
CA ALA A 13 2.80 2.22 9.04
C ALA A 13 2.87 2.45 7.52
N ILE A 14 1.73 2.73 6.87
CA ILE A 14 1.66 3.03 5.44
C ILE A 14 2.49 4.27 5.10
N GLU A 15 2.43 5.33 5.91
CA GLU A 15 3.25 6.53 5.71
C GLU A 15 4.75 6.23 5.76
N LYS A 16 5.19 5.41 6.72
CA LYS A 16 6.58 4.95 6.83
C LYS A 16 7.01 4.07 5.65
N LEU A 17 6.11 3.27 5.10
CA LEU A 17 6.39 2.50 3.88
C LEU A 17 6.54 3.43 2.67
N GLY A 18 5.71 4.47 2.58
CA GLY A 18 5.78 5.47 1.52
C GLY A 18 7.10 6.26 1.53
N SER A 19 7.62 6.61 2.71
CA SER A 19 8.90 7.32 2.83
C SER A 19 10.10 6.52 2.32
N ARG A 20 10.00 5.18 2.29
CA ARG A 20 11.05 4.27 1.80
C ARG A 20 10.66 3.52 0.52
N HIS A 21 9.65 4.03 -0.21
CA HIS A 21 9.11 3.36 -1.39
C HIS A 21 10.18 2.95 -2.41
N LYS A 22 11.11 3.86 -2.74
CA LYS A 22 12.19 3.59 -3.70
C LYS A 22 13.12 2.45 -3.25
N GLU A 23 13.47 2.41 -1.97
CA GLU A 23 14.32 1.35 -1.40
C GLU A 23 13.60 0.00 -1.47
N HIS A 24 12.30 -0.03 -1.18
CA HIS A 24 11.50 -1.24 -1.27
C HIS A 24 11.36 -1.73 -2.71
N ILE A 25 11.08 -0.84 -3.66
CA ILE A 25 10.99 -1.19 -5.09
C ILE A 25 12.29 -1.83 -5.59
N ALA A 26 13.46 -1.31 -5.19
CA ALA A 26 14.75 -1.89 -5.55
C ALA A 26 14.92 -3.33 -5.04
N ALA A 27 14.32 -3.67 -3.89
CA ALA A 27 14.38 -5.00 -3.30
C ALA A 27 13.25 -5.95 -3.75
N TYR A 28 12.16 -5.43 -4.33
CA TYR A 28 10.98 -6.23 -4.70
C TYR A 28 11.15 -7.08 -5.97
N GLY A 29 12.31 -7.00 -6.62
CA GLY A 29 12.69 -7.84 -7.75
C GLY A 29 12.83 -7.06 -9.06
N GLU A 30 13.75 -7.53 -9.89
CA GLU A 30 14.04 -6.99 -11.21
C GLU A 30 12.89 -7.26 -12.19
N GLY A 31 12.66 -6.35 -13.13
CA GLY A 31 11.61 -6.50 -14.15
C GLY A 31 10.24 -5.97 -13.74
N ASN A 32 10.08 -5.51 -12.50
CA ASN A 32 8.83 -4.97 -11.97
C ASN A 32 8.37 -3.69 -12.68
N GLU A 33 9.28 -2.93 -13.30
CA GLU A 33 8.98 -1.75 -14.11
C GLU A 33 8.06 -2.06 -15.30
N ARG A 34 8.10 -3.30 -15.81
CA ARG A 34 7.19 -3.76 -16.88
C ARG A 34 5.76 -3.99 -16.38
N ARG A 35 5.62 -4.30 -15.08
CA ARG A 35 4.34 -4.66 -14.44
C ARG A 35 3.69 -3.48 -13.74
N LEU A 36 4.47 -2.72 -12.96
CA LEU A 36 4.02 -1.61 -12.12
C LEU A 36 3.91 -0.31 -12.95
N ASN A 37 2.94 -0.27 -13.86
CA ASN A 37 2.75 0.83 -14.80
C ASN A 37 1.44 1.60 -14.57
N GLY A 38 0.76 1.35 -13.45
CA GLY A 38 -0.52 2.00 -13.12
C GLY A 38 -1.75 1.37 -13.79
N ARG A 39 -1.57 0.34 -14.62
CA ARG A 39 -2.66 -0.40 -15.28
C ARG A 39 -2.80 -1.81 -14.69
N HIS A 40 -3.91 -2.47 -15.03
CA HIS A 40 -4.15 -3.88 -14.68
C HIS A 40 -4.03 -4.17 -13.18
N GLU A 41 -4.71 -3.36 -12.35
CA GLU A 41 -4.70 -3.49 -10.88
C GLU A 41 -3.28 -3.36 -10.27
N THR A 42 -2.45 -2.47 -10.83
CA THR A 42 -1.15 -2.11 -10.26
C THR A 42 -1.01 -0.60 -10.11
N ALA A 43 -0.17 -0.16 -9.18
CA ALA A 43 0.26 1.22 -9.11
C ALA A 43 1.49 1.45 -10.02
N ASP A 44 1.69 2.71 -10.41
CA ASP A 44 2.91 3.14 -11.07
C ASP A 44 4.13 2.95 -10.14
N ILE A 45 5.24 2.46 -10.68
CA ILE A 45 6.45 2.14 -9.92
C ILE A 45 7.07 3.35 -9.22
N ASN A 46 6.90 4.56 -9.79
CA ASN A 46 7.47 5.79 -9.23
C ASN A 46 6.55 6.46 -8.22
N THR A 47 5.28 6.06 -8.18
CA THR A 47 4.24 6.71 -7.38
C THR A 47 3.81 5.80 -6.24
N PHE A 48 3.96 6.29 -5.01
CA PHE A 48 3.39 5.63 -3.85
C PHE A 48 1.98 6.15 -3.58
N CYS A 49 0.99 5.27 -3.64
CA CYS A 49 -0.37 5.60 -3.26
C CYS A 49 -1.00 4.46 -2.46
N TRP A 50 -1.96 4.80 -1.59
CA TRP A 50 -2.70 3.82 -0.82
C TRP A 50 -4.18 4.17 -0.81
N GLY A 51 -5.04 3.18 -0.62
CA GLY A 51 -6.47 3.43 -0.60
C GLY A 51 -7.30 2.27 -0.04
N VAL A 52 -8.53 2.59 0.34
CA VAL A 52 -9.48 1.61 0.86
C VAL A 52 -10.23 0.98 -0.31
N ALA A 53 -10.18 -0.35 -0.41
CA ALA A 53 -10.71 -1.12 -1.53
C ALA A 53 -10.15 -0.73 -2.91
N ASN A 54 -9.05 0.04 -2.96
CA ASN A 54 -8.43 0.45 -4.21
C ASN A 54 -7.42 -0.60 -4.66
N ARG A 55 -7.70 -1.30 -5.75
CA ARG A 55 -6.80 -2.32 -6.32
C ARG A 55 -5.68 -1.73 -7.17
N GLY A 56 -5.81 -0.50 -7.65
CA GLY A 56 -4.75 0.21 -8.38
C GLY A 56 -3.76 0.95 -7.48
N ALA A 57 -3.88 0.80 -6.15
CA ALA A 57 -2.99 1.45 -5.20
C ALA A 57 -1.78 0.56 -4.86
N SER A 58 -0.66 1.18 -4.47
CA SER A 58 0.54 0.48 -4.01
C SER A 58 0.25 -0.31 -2.73
N ILE A 59 -0.59 0.24 -1.84
CA ILE A 59 -1.12 -0.46 -0.66
C ILE A 59 -2.64 -0.39 -0.63
N ARG A 60 -3.29 -1.54 -0.50
CA ARG A 60 -4.74 -1.66 -0.35
C ARG A 60 -5.13 -1.97 1.09
N VAL A 61 -6.02 -1.16 1.65
CA VAL A 61 -6.71 -1.47 2.91
C VAL A 61 -8.09 -2.04 2.62
N GLY A 62 -8.48 -3.13 3.27
CA GLY A 62 -9.79 -3.75 3.09
C GLY A 62 -10.95 -2.86 3.56
N ARG A 63 -12.16 -3.05 3.00
CA ARG A 63 -13.35 -2.35 3.50
C ARG A 63 -13.64 -2.72 4.94
N ASP A 64 -13.49 -4.00 5.27
CA ASP A 64 -13.75 -4.51 6.62
C ASP A 64 -12.72 -3.95 7.62
N THR A 65 -11.44 -3.90 7.26
CA THR A 65 -10.39 -3.27 8.09
C THR A 65 -10.69 -1.79 8.41
N LYS A 66 -11.23 -1.03 7.45
CA LYS A 66 -11.66 0.35 7.69
C LYS A 66 -12.91 0.38 8.57
N LYS A 67 -13.88 -0.50 8.29
CA LYS A 67 -15.15 -0.58 9.02
C LYS A 67 -14.95 -0.94 10.49
N ASP A 68 -14.08 -1.90 10.76
CA ASP A 68 -13.80 -2.43 12.10
C ASP A 68 -12.76 -1.59 12.85
N GLY A 69 -12.12 -0.63 12.17
CA GLY A 69 -11.10 0.23 12.78
C GLY A 69 -9.82 -0.49 13.19
N LYS A 70 -9.58 -1.70 12.66
CA LYS A 70 -8.43 -2.58 12.97
C LYS A 70 -8.24 -3.66 11.89
N GLY A 71 -7.05 -4.26 11.82
CA GLY A 71 -6.69 -5.29 10.82
C GLY A 71 -5.41 -6.05 11.15
#